data_AF-A0A7K1ACS9-F1
#
_entry.id   AF-A0A7K1ACS9-F1
#
_cell.length_a   1.000
_cell.length_b   1.000
_cell.length_c   1.000
_cell.angle_alpha   90.00
_cell.angle_beta   90.00
_cell.angle_gamma   90.00
#
_symmetry.space_group_name_H-M   'P 1'
#
loop_
_entity.id
_entity.type
_entity.pdbx_description
1 polymer ?
#
loop_
_entity_poly.entity_id
_entity_poly.type
_entity_poly.pdbx_seq_one_letter_code
_entity_poly.pdbx_strand_id
1 'polypeptide(L)'
;MANRDLKVIAGSTVLALILAVAAFFAPTSPIASSPTPTPTPTETVDPTVLTNLNDVFNPLVITEIKLDIPNKSKKVLENKTRDDYVPATFQIIVGDKSSPVMNVGIKIKGTTSRQAITSTYAYTSFKVKFNFGKGNKTQTLLGKKSITLNAMNQDSSKIHETFAYEAYRANGVPASKTGYAHLTLSKNIPKPDRGLYLVLESLDDEFLADNFLDITQHLYENNHNFNEIYPSQVGKNVKEDARFSVKEGWKATSNRNDLKAFAKGIQSSGKKLWDYLETNTDRDKLIMQFAVDNFTGGWDTYSGPLINNYHLRFS
;
A
#
# COMPACT_ATOMS: atom_id res chain seq x y z
N MET A 1 38.55 -72.50 -6.21
CA MET A 1 37.27 -73.08 -5.75
C MET A 1 36.17 -72.31 -6.43
N ALA A 2 35.58 -72.93 -7.43
CA ALA A 2 34.72 -72.32 -8.44
C ALA A 2 33.25 -72.58 -8.15
N ASN A 3 32.41 -71.62 -8.56
CA ASN A 3 31.08 -71.71 -9.18
C ASN A 3 30.15 -72.89 -8.87
N ARG A 4 28.86 -72.55 -8.75
CA ARG A 4 27.67 -73.18 -9.37
C ARG A 4 26.43 -72.84 -8.54
N ASP A 5 25.21 -72.72 -9.06
CA ASP A 5 24.63 -72.40 -10.37
C ASP A 5 23.11 -72.38 -10.14
N LEU A 6 22.39 -71.60 -10.94
CA LEU A 6 20.93 -71.56 -11.02
C LEU A 6 20.29 -72.94 -11.24
N LYS A 7 19.04 -73.13 -10.76
CA LYS A 7 18.00 -73.81 -11.54
C LYS A 7 16.61 -73.18 -11.37
N VAL A 8 16.05 -72.85 -12.54
CA VAL A 8 14.65 -72.62 -12.93
C VAL A 8 13.78 -73.83 -12.58
N ILE A 9 12.47 -73.64 -12.32
CA ILE A 9 11.36 -74.46 -12.86
C ILE A 9 10.03 -73.68 -12.70
N ALA A 10 9.30 -73.57 -13.81
CA ALA A 10 7.91 -73.16 -13.92
C ALA A 10 6.98 -74.40 -13.95
N GLY A 11 5.71 -74.24 -13.56
CA GLY A 11 4.61 -75.22 -13.71
C GLY A 11 3.65 -75.18 -12.51
N SER A 12 2.45 -74.59 -12.57
CA SER A 12 1.18 -75.00 -13.23
C SER A 12 0.35 -76.02 -12.43
N THR A 13 -0.81 -75.57 -11.90
CA THR A 13 -2.12 -76.27 -11.65
C THR A 13 -3.02 -75.27 -10.90
N VAL A 14 -4.05 -74.59 -11.44
CA VAL A 14 -5.38 -75.01 -11.97
C VAL A 14 -6.21 -75.85 -10.99
N LEU A 15 -7.29 -75.26 -10.42
CA LEU A 15 -8.72 -75.65 -10.47
C LEU A 15 -9.50 -74.85 -9.38
N ALA A 16 -10.19 -73.77 -9.74
CA ALA A 16 -11.63 -73.65 -10.06
C ALA A 16 -12.59 -73.58 -8.85
N LEU A 17 -13.38 -72.49 -8.78
CA LEU A 17 -14.84 -72.60 -8.75
C LEU A 17 -15.52 -71.25 -9.02
N ILE A 18 -16.53 -71.36 -9.88
CA ILE A 18 -17.32 -70.36 -10.60
C ILE A 18 -18.50 -69.90 -9.73
N LEU A 19 -18.82 -68.61 -9.75
CA LEU A 19 -20.18 -68.04 -9.61
C LEU A 19 -20.04 -66.51 -9.79
N ALA A 20 -20.81 -65.75 -10.55
CA ALA A 20 -21.78 -65.93 -11.62
C ALA A 20 -21.94 -64.51 -12.22
N VAL A 21 -21.83 -64.37 -13.54
CA VAL A 21 -22.18 -63.17 -14.30
C VAL A 21 -23.39 -63.51 -15.17
N ALA A 22 -24.50 -62.80 -15.01
CA ALA A 22 -25.42 -62.40 -16.09
C ALA A 22 -26.63 -61.62 -15.55
N ALA A 23 -27.13 -60.71 -16.40
CA ALA A 23 -28.33 -59.88 -16.29
C ALA A 23 -28.16 -58.62 -15.40
N PHE A 24 -28.17 -57.39 -15.91
CA PHE A 24 -29.02 -56.82 -16.96
C PHE A 24 -28.29 -55.69 -17.71
N PHE A 25 -28.10 -55.85 -19.03
CA PHE A 25 -27.99 -54.70 -19.92
C PHE A 25 -29.41 -54.29 -20.31
N ALA A 26 -29.94 -53.26 -19.65
CA ALA A 26 -31.08 -52.50 -20.16
C ALA A 26 -30.54 -51.25 -20.87
N PRO A 27 -31.02 -50.89 -22.07
CA PRO A 27 -30.66 -49.63 -22.70
C PRO A 27 -31.32 -48.50 -21.89
N THR A 28 -30.53 -47.75 -21.14
CA THR A 28 -31.01 -46.53 -20.50
C THR A 28 -31.21 -45.47 -21.58
N SER A 29 -32.47 -45.11 -21.85
CA SER A 29 -32.82 -43.90 -22.59
C SER A 29 -32.06 -42.70 -22.00
N PRO A 30 -31.59 -41.74 -22.83
CA PRO A 30 -30.93 -40.56 -22.29
C PRO A 30 -31.91 -39.83 -21.40
N ILE A 31 -31.56 -39.70 -20.12
CA ILE A 31 -32.24 -38.77 -19.21
C ILE A 31 -32.02 -37.40 -19.83
N ALA A 32 -33.10 -36.76 -20.29
CA ALA A 32 -33.06 -35.35 -20.65
C ALA A 32 -32.58 -34.59 -19.42
N SER A 33 -31.32 -34.15 -19.43
CA SER A 33 -30.80 -33.25 -18.42
C SER A 33 -31.64 -31.99 -18.44
N SER A 34 -32.43 -31.78 -17.39
CA SER A 34 -33.05 -30.49 -17.12
C SER A 34 -31.94 -29.44 -17.23
N PRO A 35 -32.08 -28.38 -18.07
CA PRO A 35 -31.05 -27.36 -18.14
C PRO A 35 -30.88 -26.79 -16.74
N THR A 36 -29.69 -26.95 -16.17
CA THR A 36 -29.29 -26.19 -14.99
C THR A 36 -29.57 -24.73 -15.32
N PRO A 37 -30.34 -23.99 -14.50
CA PRO A 37 -30.54 -22.57 -14.75
C PRO A 37 -29.14 -21.95 -14.83
N THR A 38 -28.79 -21.49 -16.02
CA THR A 38 -27.59 -20.68 -16.22
C THR A 38 -27.73 -19.50 -15.26
N PRO A 39 -26.76 -19.19 -14.39
CA PRO A 39 -26.84 -17.99 -13.58
C PRO A 39 -26.99 -16.82 -14.53
N THR A 40 -28.19 -16.24 -14.58
CA THR A 40 -28.42 -14.95 -15.21
C THR A 40 -27.40 -13.99 -14.59
N PRO A 41 -26.58 -13.28 -15.38
CA PRO A 41 -25.75 -12.22 -14.83
C PRO A 41 -26.67 -11.19 -14.18
N THR A 42 -26.83 -11.28 -12.87
CA THR A 42 -27.62 -10.34 -12.09
C THR A 42 -26.77 -9.08 -11.90
N GLU A 43 -27.37 -7.96 -12.30
CA GLU A 43 -26.80 -6.62 -12.44
C GLU A 43 -25.84 -6.41 -13.62
N THR A 44 -26.35 -5.72 -14.65
CA THR A 44 -25.53 -4.85 -15.48
C THR A 44 -24.83 -3.85 -14.57
N VAL A 45 -23.51 -4.03 -14.38
CA VAL A 45 -22.66 -3.08 -13.65
C VAL A 45 -22.87 -1.71 -14.29
N ASP A 46 -23.36 -0.74 -13.50
CA ASP A 46 -23.53 0.63 -13.96
C ASP A 46 -22.18 1.14 -14.52
N PRO A 47 -22.11 1.44 -15.82
CA PRO A 47 -20.84 1.80 -16.47
C PRO A 47 -20.26 3.11 -15.93
N THR A 48 -21.05 3.90 -15.19
CA THR A 48 -20.64 5.16 -14.56
C THR A 48 -20.04 4.97 -13.16
N VAL A 49 -20.01 3.75 -12.64
CA VAL A 49 -19.36 3.45 -11.36
C VAL A 49 -17.86 3.24 -11.56
N LEU A 50 -17.06 3.94 -10.77
CA LEU A 50 -15.62 3.71 -10.72
C LEU A 50 -15.32 2.38 -10.03
N THR A 51 -14.73 1.45 -10.76
CA THR A 51 -14.43 0.08 -10.28
C THR A 51 -12.94 -0.28 -10.33
N ASN A 52 -12.13 0.47 -11.07
CA ASN A 52 -10.71 0.18 -11.26
C ASN A 52 -9.83 1.15 -10.47
N LEU A 53 -9.07 0.64 -9.51
CA LEU A 53 -8.20 1.45 -8.67
C LEU A 53 -7.05 2.08 -9.48
N ASN A 54 -6.59 1.44 -10.56
CA ASN A 54 -5.51 1.99 -11.38
C ASN A 54 -5.91 3.32 -12.05
N ASP A 55 -7.21 3.55 -12.27
CA ASP A 55 -7.72 4.81 -12.81
C ASP A 55 -7.53 5.98 -11.81
N VAL A 56 -7.48 5.69 -10.50
CA VAL A 56 -7.21 6.68 -9.43
C VAL A 56 -5.72 7.05 -9.38
N PHE A 57 -4.85 6.08 -9.62
CA PHE A 57 -3.38 6.25 -9.61
C PHE A 57 -2.81 6.19 -11.03
N ASN A 58 -3.42 6.94 -11.94
CA ASN A 58 -2.93 7.14 -13.29
C ASN A 58 -2.42 8.58 -13.44
N PRO A 59 -1.10 8.81 -13.52
CA PRO A 59 -0.54 10.16 -13.64
C PRO A 59 -0.69 10.76 -15.05
N LEU A 60 -1.20 10.01 -16.03
CA LEU A 60 -1.42 10.51 -17.39
C LEU A 60 -2.79 11.19 -17.57
N VAL A 61 -3.65 11.15 -16.56
CA VAL A 61 -4.99 11.74 -16.60
C VAL A 61 -5.22 12.59 -15.35
N ILE A 62 -5.90 13.72 -15.51
CA ILE A 62 -6.35 14.54 -14.39
C ILE A 62 -7.78 14.12 -14.02
N THR A 63 -7.93 13.58 -12.82
CA THR A 63 -9.23 13.25 -12.22
C THR A 63 -9.86 14.48 -11.56
N GLU A 64 -11.14 14.44 -11.20
CA GLU A 64 -11.74 15.47 -10.35
C GLU A 64 -11.95 14.91 -8.95
N ILE A 65 -11.57 15.68 -7.92
CA ILE A 65 -11.87 15.35 -6.53
C ILE A 65 -12.66 16.50 -5.91
N LYS A 66 -13.76 16.15 -5.25
CA LYS A 66 -14.59 17.06 -4.48
C LYS A 66 -14.49 16.74 -3.00
N LEU A 67 -14.19 17.73 -2.18
CA LEU A 67 -14.21 17.65 -0.72
C LEU A 67 -15.23 18.64 -0.14
N ASP A 68 -16.33 18.14 0.40
CA ASP A 68 -17.26 18.99 1.15
C ASP A 68 -16.84 19.06 2.62
N ILE A 69 -16.53 20.27 3.11
CA ILE A 69 -16.00 20.52 4.44
C ILE A 69 -17.04 21.30 5.27
N PRO A 70 -17.74 20.64 6.21
CA PRO A 70 -18.70 21.31 7.08
C PRO A 70 -18.07 22.43 7.91
N ASN A 71 -18.86 23.44 8.31
CA ASN A 71 -18.38 24.61 9.07
C ASN A 71 -17.63 24.23 10.37
N LYS A 72 -18.05 23.14 11.04
CA LYS A 72 -17.37 22.64 12.25
C LYS A 72 -15.95 22.15 11.92
N SER A 73 -15.80 21.38 10.85
CA SER A 73 -14.51 20.88 10.36
C SER A 73 -13.63 22.01 9.86
N LYS A 74 -14.22 22.97 9.13
CA LYS A 74 -13.53 24.19 8.67
C LYS A 74 -12.87 24.93 9.84
N LYS A 75 -13.61 25.17 10.93
CA LYS A 75 -13.09 25.87 12.12
C LYS A 75 -11.84 25.22 12.72
N VAL A 76 -11.72 23.89 12.64
CA VAL A 76 -10.52 23.18 13.10
C VAL A 76 -9.38 23.36 12.10
N LEU A 77 -9.67 23.20 10.80
CA LEU A 77 -8.69 23.26 9.71
C LEU A 77 -8.24 24.69 9.34
N GLU A 78 -8.88 25.71 9.88
CA GLU A 78 -8.40 27.10 9.89
C GLU A 78 -7.10 27.23 10.69
N ASN A 79 -6.92 26.41 11.72
CA ASN A 79 -5.66 26.36 12.45
C ASN A 79 -4.70 25.38 11.79
N LYS A 80 -3.73 25.92 11.04
CA LYS A 80 -2.72 25.13 10.32
C LYS A 80 -1.87 24.20 11.20
N THR A 81 -1.81 24.41 12.52
CA THR A 81 -1.02 23.58 13.44
C THR A 81 -1.78 22.38 14.00
N ARG A 82 -3.12 22.32 13.85
CA ARG A 82 -3.94 21.19 14.31
C ARG A 82 -3.70 19.95 13.46
N ASP A 83 -3.54 18.79 14.10
CA ASP A 83 -3.30 17.50 13.43
C ASP A 83 -4.49 16.51 13.51
N ASP A 84 -5.65 17.00 13.93
CA ASP A 84 -6.85 16.18 14.08
C ASP A 84 -7.48 15.83 12.74
N TYR A 85 -7.96 14.59 12.64
CA TYR A 85 -8.94 14.23 11.61
C TYR A 85 -10.30 14.83 11.95
N VAL A 86 -10.92 15.45 10.96
CA VAL A 86 -12.26 16.00 11.04
C VAL A 86 -13.17 15.41 9.95
N PRO A 87 -14.49 15.32 10.18
CA PRO A 87 -15.42 14.81 9.17
C PRO A 87 -15.47 15.69 7.91
N ALA A 88 -15.59 15.05 6.75
CA ALA A 88 -15.88 15.67 5.45
C ALA A 88 -16.60 14.65 4.55
N THR A 89 -17.05 15.08 3.37
CA THR A 89 -17.40 14.14 2.30
C THR A 89 -16.40 14.21 1.17
N PHE A 90 -16.24 13.10 0.45
CA PHE A 90 -15.30 12.93 -0.65
C PHE A 90 -16.01 12.27 -1.84
N GLN A 91 -15.71 12.75 -3.04
CA GLN A 91 -16.03 12.06 -4.28
C GLN A 91 -14.89 12.22 -5.27
N ILE A 92 -14.54 11.14 -5.97
CA ILE A 92 -13.62 11.17 -7.11
C ILE A 92 -14.38 10.85 -8.40
N ILE A 93 -14.03 11.54 -9.48
CA ILE A 93 -14.60 11.37 -10.82
C ILE A 93 -13.45 11.17 -11.80
N VAL A 94 -13.53 10.13 -12.62
CA VAL A 94 -12.53 9.74 -13.63
C VAL A 94 -13.27 9.60 -14.97
N GLY A 95 -13.19 10.63 -15.81
CA GLY A 95 -14.01 10.71 -17.01
C GLY A 95 -15.50 10.64 -16.67
N ASP A 96 -16.21 9.69 -17.27
CA ASP A 96 -17.64 9.46 -17.02
C ASP A 96 -17.92 8.57 -15.79
N LYS A 97 -16.88 8.11 -15.10
CA LYS A 97 -17.00 7.24 -13.93
C LYS A 97 -16.83 8.02 -12.63
N SER A 98 -17.52 7.62 -11.57
CA SER A 98 -17.37 8.24 -10.25
C SER A 98 -17.44 7.24 -9.10
N SER A 99 -16.79 7.59 -7.99
CA SER A 99 -17.06 6.93 -6.72
C SER A 99 -18.42 7.39 -6.18
N PRO A 100 -19.06 6.62 -5.27
CA PRO A 100 -20.10 7.18 -4.42
C PRO A 100 -19.56 8.38 -3.63
N VAL A 101 -20.47 9.25 -3.18
CA VAL A 101 -20.13 10.26 -2.17
C VAL A 101 -19.87 9.55 -0.84
N MET A 102 -18.65 9.64 -0.36
CA MET A 102 -18.18 8.93 0.82
C MET A 102 -18.04 9.86 2.03
N ASN A 103 -18.46 9.41 3.20
CA ASN A 103 -18.16 10.09 4.46
C ASN A 103 -16.73 9.75 4.89
N VAL A 104 -15.86 10.74 5.02
CA VAL A 104 -14.43 10.54 5.27
C VAL A 104 -13.94 11.39 6.44
N GLY A 105 -12.74 11.08 6.92
CA GLY A 105 -11.97 11.94 7.80
C GLY A 105 -10.88 12.62 6.99
N ILE A 106 -10.71 13.93 7.14
CA ILE A 106 -9.59 14.66 6.54
C ILE A 106 -8.76 15.36 7.61
N LYS A 107 -7.45 15.50 7.37
CA LYS A 107 -6.58 16.37 8.17
C LYS A 107 -5.53 17.06 7.30
N ILE A 108 -4.98 18.15 7.80
CA ILE A 108 -3.82 18.82 7.18
C ILE A 108 -2.60 17.90 7.25
N LYS A 109 -1.92 17.72 6.12
CA LYS A 109 -0.66 16.96 5.98
C LYS A 109 0.53 17.91 5.93
N GLY A 110 1.64 17.49 6.52
CA GLY A 110 2.95 18.13 6.41
C GLY A 110 3.43 18.71 7.73
N THR A 111 4.61 19.33 7.69
CA THR A 111 5.25 20.04 8.80
C THR A 111 5.44 21.51 8.44
N THR A 112 6.35 21.80 7.51
CA THR A 112 6.68 23.16 7.05
C THR A 112 5.68 23.69 6.02
N SER A 113 5.11 22.81 5.20
CA SER A 113 4.18 23.15 4.11
C SER A 113 2.73 23.35 4.56
N ARG A 114 2.44 23.27 5.87
CA ARG A 114 1.07 23.37 6.40
C ARG A 114 0.50 24.77 6.19
N GLN A 115 -0.72 24.82 5.67
CA GLN A 115 -1.46 26.06 5.43
C GLN A 115 -2.89 25.92 5.94
N ALA A 116 -3.47 27.02 6.42
CA ALA A 116 -4.88 27.07 6.78
C ALA A 116 -5.73 26.88 5.51
N ILE A 117 -6.82 26.11 5.61
CA ILE A 117 -7.66 25.85 4.42
C ILE A 117 -8.35 27.12 3.89
N THR A 118 -8.46 28.16 4.73
CA THR A 118 -9.00 29.47 4.39
C THR A 118 -8.03 30.40 3.69
N SER A 119 -6.76 30.00 3.52
CA SER A 119 -5.80 30.76 2.71
C SER A 119 -6.20 30.77 1.24
N THR A 120 -6.17 31.95 0.62
CA THR A 120 -6.49 32.15 -0.81
C THR A 120 -5.28 31.99 -1.73
N TYR A 121 -4.06 32.16 -1.19
CA TYR A 121 -2.82 32.17 -1.97
C TYR A 121 -1.86 31.02 -1.62
N ALA A 122 -2.20 30.21 -0.62
CA ALA A 122 -1.42 29.05 -0.23
C ALA A 122 -2.26 27.77 -0.30
N TYR A 123 -1.62 26.65 -0.63
CA TYR A 123 -2.31 25.37 -0.86
C TYR A 123 -2.02 24.38 0.26
N THR A 124 -3.08 23.74 0.75
CA THR A 124 -3.02 22.81 1.89
C THR A 124 -3.03 21.39 1.36
N SER A 125 -2.06 20.56 1.77
CA SER A 125 -2.09 19.11 1.53
C SER A 125 -2.97 18.41 2.57
N PHE A 126 -3.64 17.31 2.17
CA PHE A 126 -4.56 16.57 3.02
C PHE A 126 -4.16 15.10 3.14
N LYS A 127 -4.38 14.48 4.31
CA LYS A 127 -4.63 13.04 4.37
C LYS A 127 -6.15 12.83 4.37
N VAL A 128 -6.63 11.90 3.54
CA VAL A 128 -8.03 11.50 3.46
C VAL A 128 -8.13 10.06 3.95
N LYS A 129 -8.95 9.82 4.97
CA LYS A 129 -9.18 8.52 5.59
C LYS A 129 -10.62 8.08 5.33
N PHE A 130 -10.79 7.02 4.53
CA PHE A 130 -12.11 6.52 4.14
C PHE A 130 -12.79 5.78 5.28
N ASN A 131 -12.04 5.05 6.10
CA ASN A 131 -12.59 4.31 7.23
C ASN A 131 -12.71 5.14 8.51
N PHE A 132 -13.26 6.35 8.39
CA PHE A 132 -13.37 7.30 9.49
C PHE A 132 -14.79 7.34 10.08
N GLY A 133 -14.88 7.27 11.41
CA GLY A 133 -16.14 7.26 12.15
C GLY A 133 -16.68 5.85 12.42
N LYS A 134 -17.57 5.72 13.41
CA LYS A 134 -18.06 4.41 13.87
C LYS A 134 -18.82 3.62 12.80
N GLY A 135 -19.52 4.31 11.89
CA GLY A 135 -20.31 3.69 10.83
C GLY A 135 -19.53 3.29 9.57
N ASN A 136 -18.29 3.77 9.40
CA ASN A 136 -17.54 3.60 8.15
C ASN A 136 -16.28 2.74 8.33
N LYS A 137 -16.17 1.94 9.40
CA LYS A 137 -14.91 1.24 9.75
C LYS A 137 -14.34 0.33 8.65
N THR A 138 -15.19 -0.14 7.75
CA THR A 138 -14.83 -1.00 6.61
C THR A 138 -14.87 -0.27 5.26
N GLN A 139 -15.23 1.02 5.23
CA GLN A 139 -15.30 1.80 4.00
C GLN A 139 -13.89 2.00 3.42
N THR A 140 -13.75 1.75 2.12
CA THR A 140 -12.52 1.95 1.36
C THR A 140 -12.82 2.61 0.02
N LEU A 141 -11.83 3.28 -0.55
CA LEU A 141 -11.84 3.62 -1.98
C LEU A 141 -11.15 2.46 -2.72
N LEU A 142 -11.96 1.55 -3.27
CA LEU A 142 -11.48 0.41 -4.06
C LEU A 142 -10.36 -0.37 -3.36
N GLY A 143 -10.57 -0.70 -2.09
CA GLY A 143 -9.60 -1.42 -1.25
C GLY A 143 -8.71 -0.51 -0.41
N LYS A 144 -8.49 0.77 -0.76
CA LYS A 144 -7.61 1.67 0.01
C LYS A 144 -8.32 2.33 1.19
N LYS A 145 -7.75 2.23 2.40
CA LYS A 145 -8.28 2.88 3.62
C LYS A 145 -7.97 4.38 3.66
N SER A 146 -6.90 4.83 3.01
CA SER A 146 -6.52 6.23 2.98
C SER A 146 -5.74 6.60 1.71
N ILE A 147 -5.75 7.89 1.38
CA ILE A 147 -4.89 8.51 0.35
C ILE A 147 -4.35 9.85 0.87
N THR A 148 -3.31 10.37 0.24
CA THR A 148 -2.83 11.74 0.45
C THR A 148 -3.11 12.59 -0.77
N LEU A 149 -3.63 13.80 -0.56
CA LEU A 149 -3.72 14.85 -1.58
C LEU A 149 -2.58 15.84 -1.35
N ASN A 150 -1.55 15.83 -2.20
CA ASN A 150 -0.41 16.73 -2.06
C ASN A 150 -0.55 17.96 -2.95
N ALA A 151 -0.46 19.14 -2.37
CA ALA A 151 -0.52 20.42 -3.06
C ALA A 151 0.77 20.74 -3.86
N MET A 152 1.86 19.99 -3.64
CA MET A 152 3.13 20.14 -4.37
C MET A 152 3.68 21.58 -4.35
N ASN A 153 3.52 22.27 -3.22
CA ASN A 153 3.84 23.70 -3.08
C ASN A 153 5.28 24.08 -3.48
N GLN A 154 6.24 23.17 -3.29
CA GLN A 154 7.66 23.42 -3.54
C GLN A 154 8.12 22.95 -4.91
N ASP A 155 7.34 22.11 -5.59
CA ASP A 155 7.69 21.57 -6.90
C ASP A 155 7.03 22.43 -7.98
N SER A 156 7.80 23.27 -8.68
CA SER A 156 7.26 24.10 -9.77
C SER A 156 6.73 23.26 -10.93
N SER A 157 7.35 22.12 -11.21
CA SER A 157 6.99 21.22 -12.32
C SER A 157 5.77 20.35 -12.04
N LYS A 158 5.46 20.11 -10.75
CA LYS A 158 4.40 19.21 -10.27
C LYS A 158 4.60 17.74 -10.63
N ILE A 159 5.77 17.32 -11.12
CA ILE A 159 6.02 15.96 -11.60
C ILE A 159 7.14 15.21 -10.86
N HIS A 160 7.94 15.86 -10.02
CA HIS A 160 9.11 15.22 -9.41
C HIS A 160 8.70 14.03 -8.49
N GLU A 161 7.64 14.17 -7.70
CA GLU A 161 7.19 13.10 -6.80
C GLU A 161 6.67 11.89 -7.57
N THR A 162 5.89 12.10 -8.63
CA THR A 162 5.44 11.04 -9.55
C THR A 162 6.63 10.34 -10.20
N PHE A 163 7.55 11.10 -10.78
CA PHE A 163 8.71 10.56 -11.46
C PHE A 163 9.59 9.73 -10.52
N ALA A 164 9.86 10.21 -9.31
CA ALA A 164 10.64 9.47 -8.32
C ALA A 164 9.98 8.14 -7.95
N TYR A 165 8.68 8.15 -7.64
CA TYR A 165 7.95 6.93 -7.32
C TYR A 165 7.88 5.94 -8.49
N GLU A 166 7.71 6.42 -9.72
CA GLU A 166 7.80 5.58 -10.92
C GLU A 166 9.20 4.98 -11.10
N ALA A 167 10.26 5.77 -10.91
CA ALA A 167 11.63 5.31 -11.03
C ALA A 167 11.95 4.20 -10.01
N TYR A 168 11.50 4.33 -8.75
CA TYR A 168 11.64 3.26 -7.76
C TYR A 168 10.96 1.97 -8.22
N ARG A 169 9.68 2.05 -8.63
CA ARG A 169 8.94 0.86 -9.09
C ARG A 169 9.56 0.22 -10.33
N ALA A 170 10.02 1.03 -11.29
CA ALA A 170 10.68 0.56 -12.50
C ALA A 170 11.99 -0.20 -12.20
N ASN A 171 12.61 0.07 -11.05
CA ASN A 171 13.81 -0.62 -10.57
C ASN A 171 13.50 -1.64 -9.45
N GLY A 172 12.25 -2.12 -9.35
CA GLY A 172 11.86 -3.19 -8.43
C GLY A 172 11.80 -2.80 -6.96
N VAL A 173 11.88 -1.50 -6.64
CA VAL A 173 11.71 -0.99 -5.26
C VAL A 173 10.23 -0.69 -5.02
N PRO A 174 9.58 -1.31 -4.03
CA PRO A 174 8.20 -0.99 -3.66
C PRO A 174 8.02 0.49 -3.34
N ALA A 175 7.11 1.15 -4.03
CA ALA A 175 6.90 2.58 -3.94
C ALA A 175 5.45 2.97 -4.25
N SER A 176 4.91 3.94 -3.49
CA SER A 176 3.53 4.43 -3.60
C SER A 176 3.16 4.82 -5.03
N LYS A 177 2.01 4.34 -5.51
CA LYS A 177 1.44 4.80 -6.78
C LYS A 177 0.95 6.25 -6.67
N THR A 178 0.93 6.94 -7.80
CA THR A 178 0.53 8.35 -7.89
C THR A 178 -0.49 8.57 -9.01
N GLY A 179 -1.32 9.59 -8.86
CA GLY A 179 -2.20 10.12 -9.89
C GLY A 179 -2.36 11.63 -9.73
N TYR A 180 -3.09 12.27 -10.63
CA TYR A 180 -3.40 13.70 -10.52
C TYR A 180 -4.90 13.94 -10.39
N ALA A 181 -5.24 14.97 -9.63
CA ALA A 181 -6.61 15.43 -9.48
C ALA A 181 -6.69 16.95 -9.50
N HIS A 182 -7.72 17.48 -10.12
CA HIS A 182 -8.22 18.82 -9.86
C HIS A 182 -9.09 18.79 -8.59
N LEU A 183 -8.71 19.57 -7.57
CA LEU A 183 -9.35 19.56 -6.26
C LEU A 183 -10.31 20.74 -6.10
N THR A 184 -11.57 20.44 -5.82
CA THR A 184 -12.59 21.43 -5.40
C THR A 184 -13.02 21.19 -3.96
N LEU A 185 -12.97 22.24 -3.14
CA LEU A 185 -13.49 22.28 -1.77
C LEU A 185 -14.91 22.87 -1.74
N SER A 186 -15.56 22.74 -0.59
CA SER A 186 -16.88 23.34 -0.33
C SER A 186 -16.91 24.86 -0.50
N LYS A 187 -18.05 25.40 -0.96
CA LYS A 187 -18.26 26.83 -1.27
C LYS A 187 -18.09 27.77 -0.06
N ASN A 188 -18.12 27.25 1.16
CA ASN A 188 -17.87 28.00 2.40
C ASN A 188 -16.36 28.26 2.66
N ILE A 189 -15.47 27.76 1.80
CA ILE A 189 -14.04 28.07 1.81
C ILE A 189 -13.78 29.26 0.87
N PRO A 190 -13.00 30.30 1.28
CA PRO A 190 -12.78 31.50 0.49
C PRO A 190 -12.28 31.25 -0.95
N LYS A 191 -11.43 30.23 -1.14
CA LYS A 191 -11.00 29.74 -2.45
C LYS A 191 -11.36 28.26 -2.56
N PRO A 192 -12.56 27.93 -3.09
CA PRO A 192 -13.02 26.55 -3.16
C PRO A 192 -12.32 25.76 -4.28
N ASP A 193 -12.06 26.39 -5.42
CA ASP A 193 -11.23 25.79 -6.48
C ASP A 193 -9.75 25.85 -6.09
N ARG A 194 -9.13 24.68 -5.88
CA ARG A 194 -7.73 24.54 -5.44
C ARG A 194 -6.79 24.12 -6.55
N GLY A 195 -7.27 23.82 -7.76
CA GLY A 195 -6.42 23.42 -8.87
C GLY A 195 -5.80 22.02 -8.70
N LEU A 196 -4.62 21.84 -9.29
CA LEU A 196 -3.94 20.55 -9.41
C LEU A 196 -3.32 20.05 -8.10
N TYR A 197 -3.61 18.78 -7.77
CA TYR A 197 -3.11 18.04 -6.63
C TYR A 197 -2.59 16.67 -7.08
N LEU A 198 -1.58 16.16 -6.37
CA LEU A 198 -1.13 14.78 -6.50
C LEU A 198 -2.01 13.91 -5.61
N VAL A 199 -2.53 12.83 -6.17
CA VAL A 199 -3.17 11.73 -5.44
C VAL A 199 -2.10 10.69 -5.16
N LEU A 200 -1.74 10.51 -3.90
CA LEU A 200 -0.66 9.62 -3.46
C LEU A 200 -1.22 8.46 -2.65
N GLU A 201 -0.81 7.25 -3.02
CA GLU A 201 -1.09 6.03 -2.27
C GLU A 201 -0.44 6.05 -0.88
N SER A 202 -1.22 5.76 0.16
CA SER A 202 -0.71 5.67 1.52
C SER A 202 0.05 4.35 1.75
N LEU A 203 1.21 4.43 2.40
CA LEU A 203 1.94 3.26 2.89
C LEU A 203 1.30 2.72 4.18
N ASP A 204 0.14 2.09 4.05
CA ASP A 204 -0.62 1.42 5.12
C ASP A 204 -0.62 -0.10 4.89
N ASP A 205 -1.34 -0.88 5.72
CA ASP A 205 -1.50 -2.34 5.58
C ASP A 205 -1.77 -2.84 4.15
N GLU A 206 -2.60 -2.11 3.38
CA GLU A 206 -2.94 -2.52 2.01
C GLU A 206 -1.75 -2.39 1.06
N PHE A 207 -0.96 -1.32 1.19
CA PHE A 207 0.26 -1.16 0.40
C PHE A 207 1.24 -2.30 0.73
N LEU A 208 1.36 -2.65 2.00
CA LEU A 208 2.23 -3.74 2.44
C LEU A 208 1.78 -5.09 1.86
N ALA A 209 0.48 -5.38 1.91
CA ALA A 209 -0.09 -6.61 1.35
C ALA A 209 0.06 -6.70 -0.18
N ASP A 210 -0.03 -5.56 -0.88
CA ASP A 210 0.10 -5.52 -2.34
C ASP A 210 1.55 -5.69 -2.83
N ASN A 211 2.54 -5.40 -1.98
CA ASN A 211 3.96 -5.32 -2.39
C ASN A 211 4.87 -6.37 -1.75
N PHE A 212 4.42 -7.08 -0.71
CA PHE A 212 5.24 -8.04 0.03
C PHE A 212 4.48 -9.35 0.29
N LEU A 213 5.16 -10.48 0.10
CA LEU A 213 4.58 -11.82 0.28
C LEU A 213 4.67 -12.31 1.74
N ASP A 214 5.65 -11.81 2.46
CA ASP A 214 5.91 -12.08 3.87
C ASP A 214 5.12 -11.12 4.77
N ILE A 215 4.90 -11.53 6.02
CA ILE A 215 4.09 -10.78 6.97
C ILE A 215 4.93 -9.62 7.51
N THR A 216 4.44 -8.39 7.39
CA THR A 216 5.09 -7.24 8.03
C THR A 216 4.88 -7.31 9.55
N GLN A 217 5.98 -7.35 10.31
CA GLN A 217 5.98 -7.16 11.76
C GLN A 217 5.87 -5.68 12.12
N HIS A 218 6.75 -4.85 11.55
CA HIS A 218 6.76 -3.40 11.79
C HIS A 218 7.04 -2.62 10.51
N LEU A 219 6.37 -1.48 10.41
CA LEU A 219 6.74 -0.40 9.51
C LEU A 219 7.12 0.82 10.36
N TYR A 220 8.36 1.25 10.26
CA TYR A 220 8.85 2.46 10.91
C TYR A 220 8.90 3.62 9.92
N GLU A 221 8.53 4.80 10.40
CA GLU A 221 8.67 6.08 9.69
C GLU A 221 9.68 6.93 10.44
N ASN A 222 10.63 7.53 9.72
CA ASN A 222 11.49 8.54 10.31
C ASN A 222 10.66 9.76 10.75
N ASN A 223 10.86 10.24 11.98
CA ASN A 223 10.14 11.39 12.53
C ASN A 223 11.06 12.56 12.92
N HIS A 224 12.34 12.55 12.51
CA HIS A 224 13.34 13.59 12.79
C HIS A 224 14.16 13.93 11.54
N ASN A 225 14.69 15.16 11.47
CA ASN A 225 15.68 15.52 10.45
C ASN A 225 17.04 14.89 10.79
N PHE A 226 17.85 14.54 9.78
CA PHE A 226 19.20 13.98 9.98
C PHE A 226 19.19 12.72 10.85
N ASN A 227 18.34 11.77 10.47
CA ASN A 227 18.11 10.59 11.29
C ASN A 227 18.74 9.35 10.68
N GLU A 228 19.92 9.02 11.18
CA GLU A 228 20.61 7.77 10.87
C GLU A 228 20.06 6.62 11.74
N ILE A 229 20.34 5.39 11.34
CA ILE A 229 19.89 4.18 12.04
C ILE A 229 20.97 3.76 13.05
N TYR A 230 21.25 4.63 14.03
CA TYR A 230 22.17 4.32 15.13
C TYR A 230 21.49 3.64 16.32
N PRO A 231 22.18 2.73 17.05
CA PRO A 231 21.63 2.11 18.26
C PRO A 231 21.15 3.12 19.33
N SER A 232 21.73 4.32 19.38
CA SER A 232 21.32 5.40 20.28
C SER A 232 20.05 6.14 19.83
N GLN A 233 19.63 6.00 18.58
CA GLN A 233 18.56 6.79 17.94
C GLN A 233 17.25 6.01 17.75
N VAL A 234 17.31 4.67 17.76
CA VAL A 234 16.15 3.80 17.55
C VAL A 234 15.17 3.76 18.73
N GLY A 235 15.57 4.29 19.89
CA GLY A 235 14.75 4.41 21.09
C GLY A 235 14.46 3.08 21.80
N LYS A 236 13.67 3.16 22.87
CA LYS A 236 13.19 2.00 23.65
C LYS A 236 11.85 1.50 23.12
N ASN A 237 11.19 0.62 23.88
CA ASN A 237 9.99 -0.10 23.46
C ASN A 237 8.71 0.78 23.37
N VAL A 238 8.76 2.05 23.77
CA VAL A 238 7.62 2.99 23.76
C VAL A 238 8.01 4.36 23.21
N LYS A 239 6.99 5.15 22.81
CA LYS A 239 7.04 6.43 22.07
C LYS A 239 7.86 7.57 22.69
N GLU A 240 8.45 7.41 23.87
CA GLU A 240 8.87 8.58 24.66
C GLU A 240 10.17 9.26 24.21
N ASP A 241 10.96 8.72 23.27
CA ASP A 241 12.18 9.39 22.78
C ASP A 241 12.75 8.80 21.47
N ALA A 242 11.91 8.32 20.56
CA ALA A 242 12.38 7.61 19.37
C ALA A 242 12.35 8.50 18.13
N ARG A 243 13.47 8.57 17.40
CA ARG A 243 13.56 9.21 16.09
C ARG A 243 12.82 8.47 14.96
N PHE A 244 12.21 7.33 15.32
CA PHE A 244 11.42 6.48 14.43
C PHE A 244 10.04 6.25 15.03
N SER A 245 8.99 6.67 14.34
CA SER A 245 7.61 6.34 14.69
C SER A 245 7.23 4.95 14.18
N VAL A 246 6.41 4.21 14.93
CA VAL A 246 5.79 2.98 14.40
C VAL A 246 4.53 3.39 13.64
N LYS A 247 4.49 3.05 12.36
CA LYS A 247 3.38 3.33 11.45
C LYS A 247 2.41 2.17 11.35
N GLU A 248 2.94 0.97 11.09
CA GLU A 248 2.21 -0.30 11.12
C GLU A 248 2.93 -1.29 12.03
N GLY A 249 2.16 -2.21 12.61
CA GLY A 249 2.65 -3.15 13.62
C GLY A 249 2.08 -2.89 15.02
N TRP A 250 2.47 -3.74 15.96
CA TRP A 250 1.88 -3.94 17.30
C TRP A 250 0.47 -4.51 17.36
N LYS A 251 0.37 -5.82 17.58
CA LYS A 251 -0.90 -6.48 17.90
C LYS A 251 -0.98 -7.08 19.32
N ALA A 252 0.11 -7.14 20.08
CA ALA A 252 0.07 -7.66 21.46
C ALA A 252 1.03 -6.98 22.46
N THR A 253 2.30 -6.73 22.14
CA THR A 253 3.28 -6.19 23.12
C THR A 253 4.36 -5.34 22.49
N SER A 254 4.34 -4.03 22.75
CA SER A 254 5.29 -3.06 22.18
C SER A 254 6.77 -3.41 22.41
N ASN A 255 7.56 -3.52 21.35
CA ASN A 255 9.02 -3.68 21.34
C ASN A 255 9.68 -2.94 20.15
N ARG A 256 10.98 -3.13 19.90
CA ARG A 256 11.71 -2.59 18.72
C ARG A 256 12.91 -3.49 18.41
N ASN A 257 12.75 -4.79 18.66
CA ASN A 257 13.90 -5.69 18.73
C ASN A 257 14.56 -5.84 17.37
N ASP A 258 13.75 -5.88 16.32
CA ASP A 258 14.14 -5.85 14.91
C ASP A 258 14.94 -4.59 14.55
N LEU A 259 14.41 -3.40 14.81
CA LEU A 259 15.07 -2.13 14.52
C LEU A 259 16.38 -1.98 15.33
N LYS A 260 16.39 -2.41 16.60
CA LYS A 260 17.61 -2.41 17.42
C LYS A 260 18.66 -3.39 16.94
N ALA A 261 18.25 -4.59 16.54
CA ALA A 261 19.15 -5.60 15.98
C ALA A 261 19.77 -5.10 14.68
N PHE A 262 18.95 -4.53 13.80
CA PHE A 262 19.37 -3.94 12.54
C PHE A 262 20.34 -2.78 12.76
N ALA A 263 19.96 -1.80 13.59
CA ALA A 263 20.81 -0.66 13.91
C ALA A 263 22.16 -1.06 14.49
N LYS A 264 22.24 -2.15 15.26
CA LYS A 264 23.51 -2.69 15.76
C LYS A 264 24.32 -3.38 14.67
N GLY A 265 23.69 -4.17 13.80
CA GLY A 265 24.37 -4.94 12.78
C GLY A 265 25.03 -4.08 11.69
N ILE A 266 24.36 -2.99 11.30
CA ILE A 266 24.88 -2.06 10.29
C ILE A 266 26.05 -1.19 10.78
N GLN A 267 26.45 -1.28 12.06
CA GLN A 267 27.65 -0.58 12.59
C GLN A 267 28.96 -1.28 12.22
N SER A 268 28.90 -2.41 11.53
CA SER A 268 30.08 -3.07 10.97
C SER A 268 30.55 -2.39 9.69
N SER A 269 31.68 -2.82 9.12
CA SER A 269 32.22 -2.25 7.89
C SER A 269 32.81 -3.32 6.96
N GLY A 270 33.08 -2.92 5.71
CA GLY A 270 33.69 -3.79 4.69
C GLY A 270 32.89 -5.06 4.45
N LYS A 271 33.59 -6.20 4.30
CA LYS A 271 32.97 -7.51 4.05
C LYS A 271 31.94 -7.89 5.13
N LYS A 272 32.20 -7.54 6.40
CA LYS A 272 31.30 -7.89 7.51
C LYS A 272 29.94 -7.20 7.36
N LEU A 273 29.93 -5.91 6.99
CA LEU A 273 28.70 -5.18 6.70
C LEU A 273 28.01 -5.75 5.46
N TRP A 274 28.78 -6.03 4.41
CA TRP A 274 28.26 -6.58 3.16
C TRP A 274 27.53 -7.92 3.36
N ASP A 275 28.13 -8.83 4.12
CA ASP A 275 27.53 -10.12 4.47
C ASP A 275 26.30 -9.95 5.39
N TYR A 276 26.35 -8.98 6.32
CA TYR A 276 25.21 -8.68 7.19
C TYR A 276 23.99 -8.21 6.39
N LEU A 277 24.19 -7.29 5.44
CA LEU A 277 23.12 -6.77 4.59
C LEU A 277 22.51 -7.87 3.71
N GLU A 278 23.31 -8.80 3.19
CA GLU A 278 22.77 -9.95 2.42
C GLU A 278 21.75 -10.76 3.22
N THR A 279 22.02 -10.94 4.52
CA THR A 279 21.18 -11.81 5.37
C THR A 279 20.00 -11.06 5.98
N ASN A 280 20.13 -9.74 6.21
CA ASN A 280 19.19 -8.98 7.03
C ASN A 280 18.43 -7.89 6.25
N THR A 281 18.62 -7.80 4.94
CA THR A 281 17.90 -6.87 4.07
C THR A 281 17.56 -7.54 2.74
N ASP A 282 16.63 -6.95 1.99
CA ASP A 282 16.60 -7.14 0.55
C ASP A 282 17.70 -6.25 -0.09
N ARG A 283 18.92 -6.80 -0.18
CA ARG A 283 20.11 -6.03 -0.55
C ARG A 283 20.00 -5.45 -1.96
N ASP A 284 19.38 -6.17 -2.90
CA ASP A 284 19.17 -5.69 -4.26
C ASP A 284 18.24 -4.46 -4.28
N LYS A 285 17.11 -4.51 -3.57
CA LYS A 285 16.21 -3.36 -3.45
C LYS A 285 16.87 -2.19 -2.73
N LEU A 286 17.68 -2.43 -1.71
CA LEU A 286 18.43 -1.39 -1.00
C LEU A 286 19.41 -0.66 -1.94
N ILE A 287 20.18 -1.41 -2.73
CA ILE A 287 21.11 -0.84 -3.72
C ILE A 287 20.34 -0.07 -4.80
N MET A 288 19.24 -0.61 -5.31
CA MET A 288 18.41 0.06 -6.31
C MET A 288 17.76 1.33 -5.76
N GLN A 289 17.34 1.34 -4.50
CA GLN A 289 16.85 2.56 -3.85
C GLN A 289 17.93 3.64 -3.88
N PHE A 290 19.17 3.31 -3.48
CA PHE A 290 20.26 4.29 -3.49
C PHE A 290 20.63 4.73 -4.91
N ALA A 291 20.57 3.83 -5.90
CA ALA A 291 20.77 4.20 -7.30
C ALA A 291 19.72 5.22 -7.76
N VAL A 292 18.43 4.97 -7.49
CA VAL A 292 17.34 5.90 -7.85
C VAL A 292 17.46 7.22 -7.10
N ASP A 293 17.81 7.21 -5.81
CA ASP A 293 18.09 8.42 -5.04
C ASP A 293 19.16 9.29 -5.73
N ASN A 294 20.24 8.68 -6.22
CA ASN A 294 21.30 9.39 -6.94
C ASN A 294 20.80 9.98 -8.27
N PHE A 295 20.05 9.22 -9.07
CA PHE A 295 19.53 9.70 -10.37
C PHE A 295 18.45 10.76 -10.25
N THR A 296 17.63 10.71 -9.19
CA THR A 296 16.59 11.70 -8.92
C THR A 296 17.11 12.93 -8.20
N GLY A 297 18.38 12.93 -7.76
CA GLY A 297 18.95 14.01 -6.96
C GLY A 297 18.33 14.11 -5.57
N GLY A 298 17.95 12.98 -4.98
CA GLY A 298 17.30 12.84 -3.67
C GLY A 298 18.17 13.28 -2.50
N TRP A 299 18.41 14.58 -2.35
CA TRP A 299 19.28 15.13 -1.31
C TRP A 299 18.72 14.95 0.12
N ASP A 300 17.40 14.75 0.23
CA ASP A 300 16.67 14.54 1.50
C ASP A 300 16.16 13.09 1.66
N THR A 301 16.67 12.13 0.89
CA THR A 301 16.40 10.69 1.08
C THR A 301 17.40 10.08 2.08
N TYR A 302 17.32 8.77 2.33
CA TYR A 302 18.27 8.09 3.21
C TYR A 302 19.71 8.13 2.70
N SER A 303 19.93 7.92 1.40
CA SER A 303 21.29 7.98 0.82
C SER A 303 21.78 9.40 0.51
N GLY A 304 20.90 10.40 0.67
CA GLY A 304 21.23 11.82 0.56
C GLY A 304 21.82 12.41 1.86
N PRO A 305 22.39 13.62 1.80
CA PRO A 305 23.04 14.27 2.93
C PRO A 305 22.12 14.59 4.14
N LEU A 306 20.79 14.68 3.97
CA LEU A 306 19.90 14.98 5.10
C LEU A 306 19.30 13.76 5.79
N ILE A 307 19.32 12.57 5.17
CA ILE A 307 18.89 11.30 5.76
C ILE A 307 17.48 11.39 6.38
N ASN A 308 16.44 11.51 5.54
CA ASN A 308 15.09 11.79 6.03
C ASN A 308 13.97 10.93 5.43
N ASN A 309 13.66 11.09 4.14
CA ASN A 309 12.44 10.57 3.52
C ASN A 309 12.54 9.08 3.22
N TYR A 310 12.38 8.23 4.25
CA TYR A 310 12.40 6.78 4.12
C TYR A 310 11.51 6.10 5.18
N HIS A 311 11.17 4.85 4.91
CA HIS A 311 10.51 3.95 5.86
C HIS A 311 11.32 2.67 5.97
N LEU A 312 11.23 1.99 7.12
CA LEU A 312 11.87 0.69 7.33
C LEU A 312 10.80 -0.35 7.60
N ARG A 313 10.75 -1.39 6.76
CA ARG A 313 9.86 -2.52 6.93
C ARG A 313 10.65 -3.70 7.48
N PHE A 314 10.11 -4.34 8.50
CA PHE A 314 10.62 -5.59 9.07
C PHE A 314 9.54 -6.68 8.99
N SER A 315 9.98 -7.90 8.67
CA SER A 315 9.16 -9.11 8.49
C SER A 315 9.48 -10.18 9.51
#